data_AF-A0A8T7LR64-F1
#
_entry.id   AF-A0A8T7LR64-F1
#
_cell.length_a   1.000
_cell.length_b   1.000
_cell.length_c   1.000
_cell.angle_alpha   90.00
_cell.angle_beta   90.00
_cell.angle_gamma   90.00
#
_symmetry.space_group_name_H-M   'P 1'
#
loop_
_entity.id
_entity.type
_entity.pdbx_description
1 polymer ?
#
loop_
_entity_poly.entity_id
_entity_poly.type
_entity_poly.pdbx_seq_one_letter_code
_entity_poly.pdbx_strand_id
1 'polypeptide(L)'
;MTRSISKPTTTRFNFRTFILLLVPVILLAGVIALFLSTGGGLDLEAPVPVEHLDIERYTLEPNRITLHVRNTGPDELTIATVIVNDAVMPFTVSPDATIPRLGRAEVQVNYAWSYGEAYGIKVMTGNAIPFEVEIPVAFETPQPSAATFWGFTLIGIYVGVIPVFLGIFWFPALRQLGRRAMTFLMAATAGLLVFLGLDTLAEALEFANAVPSSFQGIGLIGIGAVGTFLLLDAISNSQVNASGDESQRRLSVAFIIAVGIGFHNLGEGLAIGAAYNVGEIALGTFLVVGFIIQNITEGLGIIAPVLRDRPGISTLAWMGLIGGGPAILGAWIGGYAPSPFLAVLFLAIGAGAIFQVVYEIAKLIQKDTQREAMPMTVFSGVLTGMLLLWVTGLMIK
;
A
#
# COMPACT_ATOMS: atom_id res chain seq x y z
N MET A 1 -33.45 -47.65 10.49
CA MET A 1 -32.80 -46.60 11.31
C MET A 1 -32.78 -45.31 10.52
N THR A 2 -33.70 -44.40 10.84
CA THR A 2 -33.90 -43.10 10.19
C THR A 2 -32.85 -42.09 10.69
N ARG A 3 -32.04 -41.56 9.79
CA ARG A 3 -31.08 -40.47 10.09
C ARG A 3 -31.87 -39.20 10.43
N SER A 4 -31.75 -38.77 11.69
CA SER A 4 -32.17 -37.44 12.13
C SER A 4 -31.30 -36.39 11.44
N ILE A 5 -31.91 -35.60 10.56
CA ILE A 5 -31.29 -34.42 9.96
C ILE A 5 -31.34 -33.32 11.03
N SER A 6 -30.19 -32.97 11.60
CA SER A 6 -30.06 -31.82 12.48
C SER A 6 -30.44 -30.55 11.70
N LYS A 7 -31.56 -29.92 12.06
CA LYS A 7 -31.93 -28.61 11.54
C LYS A 7 -30.84 -27.59 11.86
N PRO A 8 -30.49 -26.67 10.93
CA PRO A 8 -29.60 -25.56 11.26
C PRO A 8 -30.30 -24.70 12.31
N THR A 9 -29.70 -24.57 13.49
CA THR A 9 -30.09 -23.57 14.49
C THR A 9 -29.81 -22.20 13.88
N THR A 10 -30.83 -21.62 13.25
CA THR A 10 -30.83 -20.20 12.93
C THR A 10 -30.94 -19.46 14.25
N THR A 11 -29.80 -19.04 14.81
CA THR A 11 -29.77 -18.10 15.93
C THR A 11 -30.36 -16.78 15.44
N ARG A 12 -31.69 -16.65 15.58
CA ARG A 12 -32.38 -15.39 15.32
C ARG A 12 -31.86 -14.38 16.33
N PHE A 13 -31.13 -13.39 15.83
CA PHE A 13 -30.73 -12.22 16.58
C PHE A 13 -32.01 -11.57 17.13
N ASN A 14 -32.31 -11.79 18.40
CA ASN A 14 -33.54 -11.32 19.02
C ASN A 14 -33.28 -9.98 19.73
N PHE A 15 -34.35 -9.22 19.97
CA PHE A 15 -34.25 -7.90 20.63
C PHE A 15 -33.56 -7.97 22.00
N ARG A 16 -33.72 -9.09 22.72
CA ARG A 16 -33.02 -9.34 23.99
C ARG A 16 -31.51 -9.50 23.81
N THR A 17 -31.06 -10.18 22.76
CA THR A 17 -29.64 -10.30 22.38
C THR A 17 -29.08 -8.93 21.99
N PHE A 18 -29.83 -8.12 21.24
CA PHE A 18 -29.43 -6.74 20.93
C PHE A 18 -29.26 -5.88 22.19
N ILE A 19 -30.21 -5.93 23.13
CA ILE A 19 -30.10 -5.23 24.42
C ILE A 19 -28.88 -5.74 25.20
N LEU A 20 -28.69 -7.05 25.30
CA LEU A 20 -27.55 -7.64 26.03
C LEU A 20 -26.19 -7.23 25.42
N LEU A 21 -26.12 -7.00 24.10
CA LEU A 21 -24.92 -6.48 23.45
C LEU A 21 -24.72 -4.97 23.68
N LEU A 22 -25.81 -4.20 23.90
CA LEU A 22 -25.73 -2.78 24.21
C LEU A 22 -25.32 -2.50 25.67
N VAL A 23 -25.68 -3.37 26.62
CA VAL A 23 -25.39 -3.15 28.05
C VAL A 23 -23.88 -2.91 28.31
N PRO A 24 -22.94 -3.74 27.82
CA PRO A 24 -21.50 -3.48 27.99
C PRO A 24 -21.05 -2.17 27.34
N VAL A 25 -21.61 -1.79 26.19
CA VAL A 25 -21.28 -0.54 25.48
C VAL A 25 -21.74 0.68 26.29
N ILE A 26 -22.94 0.63 26.83
CA ILE A 26 -23.50 1.70 27.67
C ILE A 26 -22.71 1.81 28.97
N LEU A 27 -22.39 0.68 29.62
CA LEU A 27 -21.55 0.67 30.82
C LEU A 27 -20.16 1.23 30.54
N LEU A 28 -19.54 0.84 29.42
CA LEU A 28 -18.25 1.38 29.00
C LEU A 28 -18.33 2.89 28.75
N ALA A 29 -19.36 3.37 28.05
CA ALA A 29 -19.59 4.79 27.84
C ALA A 29 -19.76 5.54 29.18
N GLY A 30 -20.49 4.94 30.14
CA GLY A 30 -20.64 5.46 31.49
C GLY A 30 -19.32 5.54 32.26
N VAL A 31 -18.49 4.50 32.18
CA VAL A 31 -17.14 4.48 32.80
C VAL A 31 -16.24 5.53 32.15
N ILE A 32 -16.25 5.65 30.82
CA ILE A 32 -15.47 6.68 30.10
C ILE A 32 -15.94 8.09 30.50
N ALA A 33 -17.25 8.34 30.55
CA ALA A 33 -17.79 9.63 30.98
C ALA A 33 -17.42 9.95 32.44
N LEU A 34 -17.51 8.96 33.34
CA LEU A 34 -17.07 9.10 34.72
C LEU A 34 -15.57 9.42 34.79
N PHE A 35 -14.73 8.73 34.02
CA PHE A 35 -13.29 8.99 33.97
C PHE A 35 -13.00 10.41 33.46
N LEU A 36 -13.58 10.82 32.33
CA LEU A 36 -13.36 12.15 31.74
C LEU A 36 -13.85 13.29 32.65
N SER A 37 -14.92 13.07 33.43
CA SER A 37 -15.45 14.09 34.37
C SER A 37 -14.71 14.15 35.70
N THR A 38 -14.04 13.06 36.11
CA THR A 38 -13.34 12.97 37.41
C THR A 38 -11.82 12.97 37.27
N GLY A 39 -11.28 13.00 36.05
CA GLY A 39 -9.86 12.75 35.78
C GLY A 39 -9.41 11.33 36.18
N GLY A 40 -10.36 10.41 36.37
CA GLY A 40 -10.08 9.10 36.98
C GLY A 40 -9.63 9.18 38.44
N GLY A 41 -9.89 10.29 39.12
CA GLY A 41 -9.39 10.57 40.48
C GLY A 41 -7.93 11.04 40.51
N LEU A 42 -7.35 11.36 39.35
CA LEU A 42 -6.01 11.91 39.20
C LEU A 42 -6.11 13.33 38.63
N ASP A 43 -5.38 14.27 39.21
CA ASP A 43 -5.24 15.63 38.68
C ASP A 43 -4.12 15.63 37.62
N LEU A 44 -4.49 15.31 36.38
CA LEU A 44 -3.58 15.14 35.26
C LEU A 44 -3.73 16.33 34.29
N GLU A 45 -3.19 17.49 34.67
CA GLU A 45 -2.90 18.54 33.68
C GLU A 45 -1.56 18.23 33.01
N ALA A 46 -1.54 18.24 31.67
CA ALA A 46 -0.30 18.12 30.94
C ALA A 46 0.58 19.33 31.25
N PRO A 47 1.84 19.14 31.71
CA PRO A 47 2.69 20.26 32.11
C PRO A 47 3.08 21.17 30.94
N VAL A 48 2.91 20.71 29.70
CA VAL A 48 3.17 21.44 28.46
C VAL A 48 2.09 21.07 27.44
N PRO A 49 1.59 22.02 26.62
CA PRO A 49 0.70 21.73 25.50
C PRO A 49 1.33 20.69 24.58
N VAL A 50 0.57 19.64 24.24
CA VAL A 50 0.97 18.66 23.25
C VAL A 50 0.53 19.20 21.89
N GLU A 51 1.47 19.70 21.10
CA GLU A 51 1.20 20.19 19.76
C GLU A 51 1.81 19.26 18.72
N HIS A 52 1.11 19.05 17.60
CA HIS A 52 1.63 18.31 16.47
C HIS A 52 1.11 18.94 15.17
N LEU A 53 2.03 19.45 14.36
CA LEU A 53 1.74 20.05 13.07
C LEU A 53 2.47 19.25 11.99
N ASP A 54 1.71 18.52 11.18
CA ASP A 54 2.24 17.79 10.04
C ASP A 54 2.27 18.68 8.81
N ILE A 55 3.43 18.75 8.15
CA ILE A 55 3.60 19.42 6.86
C ILE A 55 3.37 18.37 5.77
N GLU A 56 2.17 18.35 5.20
CA GLU A 56 1.73 17.28 4.30
C GLU A 56 2.35 17.36 2.90
N ARG A 57 2.62 18.59 2.44
CA ARG A 57 3.19 18.89 1.12
C ARG A 57 3.71 20.31 1.09
N TYR A 58 4.70 20.59 0.25
CA TYR A 58 5.05 21.94 -0.17
C TYR A 58 4.87 22.14 -1.69
N THR A 59 4.63 23.37 -2.10
CA THR A 59 4.66 23.79 -3.50
C THR A 59 5.60 24.98 -3.66
N LEU A 60 6.38 24.94 -4.75
CA LEU A 60 7.36 25.94 -5.13
C LEU A 60 6.88 26.61 -6.41
N GLU A 61 6.53 27.88 -6.29
CA GLU A 61 6.21 28.77 -7.40
C GLU A 61 7.28 29.87 -7.47
N PRO A 62 7.48 30.56 -8.59
CA PRO A 62 8.43 31.66 -8.66
C PRO A 62 8.22 32.69 -7.52
N ASN A 63 9.24 32.87 -6.68
CA ASN A 63 9.24 33.75 -5.49
C ASN A 63 8.23 33.40 -4.38
N ARG A 64 7.74 32.15 -4.34
CA ARG A 64 6.77 31.72 -3.32
C ARG A 64 6.99 30.26 -2.93
N ILE A 65 6.94 30.03 -1.62
CA ILE A 65 6.87 28.69 -1.03
C ILE A 65 5.52 28.58 -0.32
N THR A 66 4.73 27.56 -0.64
CA THR A 66 3.48 27.27 0.08
C THR A 66 3.60 25.93 0.79
N LEU A 67 3.33 25.91 2.09
CA LEU A 67 3.27 24.68 2.88
C LEU A 67 1.81 24.33 3.14
N HIS A 68 1.42 23.10 2.84
CA HIS A 68 0.12 22.55 3.24
C HIS A 68 0.31 21.83 4.57
N VAL A 69 -0.35 22.32 5.61
CA VAL A 69 -0.16 21.82 6.97
C VAL A 69 -1.46 21.30 7.56
N ARG A 70 -1.35 20.36 8.50
CA ARG A 70 -2.48 19.82 9.26
C ARG A 70 -2.13 19.72 10.73
N ASN A 71 -3.01 20.25 11.59
CA ASN A 71 -2.89 20.03 13.03
C ASN A 71 -3.36 18.61 13.37
N THR A 72 -2.46 17.77 13.86
CA THR A 72 -2.77 16.41 14.31
C THR A 72 -2.61 16.23 15.81
N GLY A 73 -2.35 17.33 16.52
CA GLY A 73 -2.38 17.40 17.97
C GLY A 73 -3.79 17.27 18.56
N PRO A 74 -3.89 17.08 19.89
CA PRO A 74 -5.15 17.00 20.62
C PRO A 74 -5.93 18.33 20.66
N ASP A 75 -5.22 19.45 20.67
CA ASP A 75 -5.80 20.79 20.85
C ASP A 75 -5.60 21.65 19.59
N GLU A 76 -6.25 22.81 19.54
CA GLU A 76 -5.95 23.81 18.51
C GLU A 76 -4.55 24.40 18.71
N LEU A 77 -3.89 24.76 17.61
CA LEU A 77 -2.58 25.42 17.65
C LEU A 77 -2.60 26.64 16.74
N THR A 78 -1.79 27.65 17.06
CA THR A 78 -1.65 28.86 16.25
C THR A 78 -0.24 28.96 15.70
N ILE A 79 -0.11 29.14 14.38
CA ILE A 79 1.18 29.40 13.73
C ILE A 79 1.61 30.83 14.01
N ALA A 80 2.82 31.01 14.55
CA ALA A 80 3.34 32.30 14.98
C ALA A 80 4.50 32.80 14.12
N THR A 81 5.38 31.92 13.63
CA THR A 81 6.57 32.32 12.87
C THR A 81 6.98 31.26 11.87
N VAL A 82 7.52 31.68 10.72
CA VAL A 82 8.15 30.80 9.74
C VAL A 82 9.57 31.27 9.48
N ILE A 83 10.51 30.33 9.51
CA ILE A 83 11.94 30.55 9.29
C ILE A 83 12.37 29.75 8.06
N VAL A 84 13.09 30.37 7.13
CA VAL A 84 13.69 29.70 5.96
C VAL A 84 15.20 29.94 6.02
N ASN A 85 16.01 28.87 6.11
CA ASN A 85 17.48 28.95 6.21
C ASN A 85 17.97 30.02 7.21
N ASP A 86 17.44 29.99 8.43
CA ASP A 86 17.75 30.93 9.54
C ASP A 86 17.20 32.36 9.40
N ALA A 87 16.48 32.69 8.33
CA ALA A 87 15.81 33.98 8.17
C ALA A 87 14.33 33.90 8.57
N VAL A 88 13.88 34.82 9.45
CA VAL A 88 12.46 34.99 9.76
C VAL A 88 11.76 35.64 8.58
N MET A 89 10.76 34.96 8.02
CA MET A 89 10.07 35.41 6.81
C MET A 89 8.65 35.88 7.11
N PRO A 90 8.15 36.92 6.42
CA PRO A 90 6.73 37.24 6.42
C PRO A 90 5.95 36.09 5.75
N PHE A 91 4.84 35.71 6.37
CA PHE A 91 3.98 34.64 5.90
C PHE A 91 2.50 35.03 6.03
N THR A 92 1.65 34.35 5.27
CA THR A 92 0.19 34.42 5.39
C THR A 92 -0.37 33.02 5.54
N VAL A 93 -1.37 32.85 6.41
CA VAL A 93 -2.04 31.57 6.61
C VAL A 93 -3.49 31.66 6.15
N SER A 94 -3.94 30.65 5.41
CA SER A 94 -5.34 30.51 4.96
C SER A 94 -5.87 29.13 5.36
N PRO A 95 -7.10 28.99 5.90
CA PRO A 95 -8.08 30.06 6.13
C PRO A 95 -7.81 30.91 7.38
N ASP A 96 -7.13 30.36 8.39
CA ASP A 96 -6.78 31.04 9.65
C ASP A 96 -5.43 30.51 10.17
N ALA A 97 -4.68 31.33 10.90
CA ALA A 97 -3.43 30.94 11.55
C ALA A 97 -3.67 29.99 12.75
N THR A 98 -4.86 30.02 13.34
CA THR A 98 -5.30 29.08 14.38
C THR A 98 -5.98 27.89 13.73
N ILE A 99 -5.37 26.73 13.88
CA ILE A 99 -5.77 25.50 13.20
C ILE A 99 -6.40 24.58 14.24
N PRO A 100 -7.72 24.28 14.14
CA PRO A 100 -8.36 23.33 15.05
C PRO A 100 -7.80 21.93 14.85
N ARG A 101 -8.02 21.03 15.81
CA ARG A 101 -7.62 19.62 15.69
C ARG A 101 -8.14 19.00 14.38
N LEU A 102 -7.24 18.34 13.64
CA LEU A 102 -7.43 17.79 12.30
C LEU A 102 -7.75 18.82 11.19
N GLY A 103 -7.71 20.11 11.52
CA GLY A 103 -7.85 21.22 10.58
C GLY A 103 -6.63 21.33 9.68
N ARG A 104 -6.85 21.86 8.46
CA ARG A 104 -5.80 22.12 7.47
C ARG A 104 -5.66 23.61 7.24
N ALA A 105 -4.45 24.03 6.93
CA ALA A 105 -4.16 25.38 6.48
C ALA A 105 -3.05 25.40 5.43
N GLU A 106 -2.96 26.50 4.69
CA GLU A 106 -1.88 26.81 3.77
C GLU A 106 -1.05 27.96 4.33
N VAL A 107 0.23 27.72 4.51
CA VAL A 107 1.22 28.72 4.96
C VAL A 107 1.99 29.19 3.73
N GLN A 108 1.73 30.41 3.29
CA GLN A 108 2.37 31.01 2.13
C GLN A 108 3.50 31.92 2.59
N VAL A 109 4.70 31.68 2.08
CA VAL A 109 5.92 32.43 2.38
C VAL A 109 6.42 33.08 1.09
N ASN A 110 6.55 34.40 1.10
CA ASN A 110 7.16 35.12 -0.02
C ASN A 110 8.68 34.99 0.08
N TYR A 111 9.26 34.07 -0.67
CA TYR A 111 10.69 33.74 -0.62
C TYR A 111 11.21 33.47 -2.04
N ALA A 112 12.25 34.20 -2.44
CA ALA A 112 12.92 34.06 -3.73
C ALA A 112 13.93 32.91 -3.68
N TRP A 113 13.43 31.67 -3.82
CA TRP A 113 14.27 30.48 -3.89
C TRP A 113 14.99 30.36 -5.25
N SER A 114 16.10 29.62 -5.25
CA SER A 114 16.94 29.35 -6.42
C SER A 114 16.83 27.87 -6.79
N TYR A 115 16.79 27.60 -8.10
CA TYR A 115 16.74 26.23 -8.61
C TYR A 115 17.97 25.42 -8.19
N GLY A 116 17.74 24.21 -7.67
CA GLY A 116 18.77 23.26 -7.25
C GLY A 116 19.29 23.46 -5.83
N GLU A 117 18.86 24.51 -5.11
CA GLU A 117 19.30 24.76 -3.74
C GLU A 117 18.47 23.99 -2.71
N ALA A 118 19.09 23.69 -1.58
CA ALA A 118 18.43 23.08 -0.43
C ALA A 118 17.90 24.15 0.54
N TYR A 119 16.72 23.91 1.11
CA TYR A 119 16.11 24.79 2.11
C TYR A 119 15.62 24.00 3.33
N GLY A 120 15.93 24.49 4.53
CA GLY A 120 15.30 24.07 5.77
C GLY A 120 14.25 25.09 6.18
N ILE A 121 13.00 24.65 6.35
CA ILE A 121 11.89 25.51 6.75
C ILE A 121 11.40 25.09 8.13
N LYS A 122 11.33 26.04 9.07
CA LYS A 122 10.82 25.82 10.43
C LYS A 122 9.55 26.63 10.63
N VAL A 123 8.46 25.96 10.95
CA VAL A 123 7.20 26.56 11.37
C VAL A 123 7.12 26.50 12.89
N MET A 124 7.03 27.65 13.54
CA MET A 124 6.91 27.75 14.99
C MET A 124 5.49 28.14 15.38
N THR A 125 4.96 27.48 16.40
CA THR A 125 3.66 27.80 16.99
C THR A 125 3.75 28.95 18.00
N GLY A 126 2.60 29.42 18.49
CA GLY A 126 2.52 30.42 19.55
C GLY A 126 3.23 30.02 20.84
N ASN A 127 3.38 28.72 21.09
CA ASN A 127 4.13 28.15 22.22
C ASN A 127 5.62 27.92 21.91
N ALA A 128 6.11 28.45 20.78
CA ALA A 128 7.48 28.32 20.30
C ALA A 128 7.95 26.87 20.07
N ILE A 129 7.01 25.95 19.76
CA ILE A 129 7.34 24.58 19.38
C ILE A 129 7.64 24.56 17.87
N PRO A 130 8.84 24.08 17.45
CA PRO A 130 9.23 24.05 16.04
C PRO A 130 8.76 22.77 15.34
N PHE A 131 8.29 22.92 14.11
CA PHE A 131 7.99 21.85 13.16
C PHE A 131 8.78 22.11 11.87
N GLU A 132 9.60 21.16 11.45
CA GLU A 132 10.59 21.37 10.40
C GLU A 132 10.26 20.54 9.15
N VAL A 133 10.52 21.11 7.97
CA VAL A 133 10.52 20.40 6.69
C VAL A 133 11.76 20.77 5.89
N GLU A 134 12.36 19.79 5.24
CA GLU A 134 13.49 19.99 4.34
C GLU A 134 13.01 19.94 2.89
N ILE A 135 13.52 20.87 2.09
CA ILE A 135 13.45 20.86 0.64
C ILE A 135 14.87 20.53 0.18
N PRO A 136 15.20 19.26 -0.13
CA PRO A 136 16.56 18.85 -0.43
C PRO A 136 17.09 19.47 -1.73
N VAL A 137 16.19 19.62 -2.71
CA VAL A 137 16.48 20.25 -4.00
C VAL A 137 15.26 21.06 -4.44
N ALA A 138 15.40 22.38 -4.54
CA ALA A 138 14.30 23.24 -4.97
C ALA A 138 14.15 23.28 -6.50
N PHE A 139 12.93 23.08 -6.97
CA PHE A 139 12.54 23.23 -8.37
C PHE A 139 11.06 23.62 -8.40
N GLU A 140 10.64 24.23 -9.50
CA GLU A 140 9.24 24.64 -9.65
C GLU A 140 8.33 23.40 -9.62
N THR A 141 7.36 23.40 -8.72
CA THR A 141 6.47 22.25 -8.56
C THR A 141 5.68 22.03 -9.85
N PRO A 142 5.76 20.84 -10.46
CA PRO A 142 5.10 20.58 -11.74
C PRO A 142 3.60 20.79 -11.65
N GLN A 143 3.07 21.65 -12.52
CA GLN A 143 1.63 21.84 -12.65
C GLN A 143 1.02 20.73 -13.51
N PRO A 144 -0.19 20.24 -13.18
CA PRO A 144 -0.87 19.25 -14.00
C PRO A 144 -1.06 19.74 -15.44
N SER A 145 -0.54 18.98 -16.39
CA SER A 145 -0.64 19.25 -17.82
C SER A 145 -0.91 17.97 -18.61
N ALA A 146 -1.31 18.11 -19.88
CA ALA A 146 -1.44 16.96 -20.77
C ALA A 146 -0.10 16.21 -20.93
N ALA A 147 1.02 16.93 -20.91
CA ALA A 147 2.36 16.34 -21.02
C ALA A 147 2.70 15.49 -19.78
N THR A 148 2.48 16.01 -18.57
CA THR A 148 2.71 15.25 -17.33
C THR A 148 1.78 14.04 -17.23
N PHE A 149 0.53 14.17 -17.70
CA PHE A 149 -0.44 13.08 -17.72
C PHE A 149 0.05 11.91 -18.58
N TRP A 150 0.49 12.20 -19.81
CA TRP A 150 1.05 11.17 -20.68
C TRP A 150 2.40 10.65 -20.20
N GLY A 151 3.22 11.49 -19.56
CA GLY A 151 4.46 11.08 -18.91
C GLY A 151 4.23 10.02 -17.83
N PHE A 152 3.33 10.28 -16.88
CA PHE A 152 2.97 9.30 -15.85
C PHE A 152 2.28 8.05 -16.43
N THR A 153 1.48 8.21 -17.48
CA THR A 153 0.89 7.07 -18.20
C THR A 153 1.98 6.16 -18.79
N LEU A 154 2.97 6.77 -19.44
CA LEU A 154 4.06 6.05 -20.07
C LEU A 154 4.94 5.35 -19.04
N ILE A 155 5.22 6.00 -17.91
CA ILE A 155 5.91 5.39 -16.77
C ILE A 155 5.14 4.15 -16.27
N GLY A 156 3.84 4.28 -16.02
CA GLY A 156 3.02 3.14 -15.57
C GLY A 156 2.97 2.00 -16.59
N ILE A 157 3.00 2.31 -17.90
CA ILE A 157 3.09 1.30 -18.96
C ILE A 157 4.45 0.59 -18.92
N TYR A 158 5.56 1.34 -18.80
CA TYR A 158 6.90 0.77 -18.79
C TYR A 158 7.19 -0.05 -17.53
N VAL A 159 6.63 0.35 -16.39
CA VAL A 159 6.88 -0.31 -15.11
C VAL A 159 5.91 -1.46 -14.85
N GLY A 160 4.61 -1.25 -15.09
CA GLY A 160 3.60 -2.27 -14.80
C GLY A 160 3.25 -3.12 -16.01
N VAL A 161 2.67 -2.50 -17.05
CA VAL A 161 2.05 -3.23 -18.16
C VAL A 161 3.06 -4.08 -18.94
N ILE A 162 4.10 -3.45 -19.51
CA ILE A 162 5.07 -4.15 -20.36
C ILE A 162 5.75 -5.30 -19.61
N PRO A 163 6.31 -5.09 -18.40
CA PRO A 163 7.00 -6.15 -17.68
C PRO A 163 6.10 -7.34 -17.32
N VAL A 164 4.88 -7.10 -16.82
CA VAL A 164 3.93 -8.18 -16.52
C VAL A 164 3.65 -9.00 -17.79
N PHE A 165 3.44 -8.35 -18.94
CA PHE A 165 3.26 -9.03 -20.21
C PHE A 165 4.50 -9.81 -20.65
N LEU A 166 5.69 -9.25 -20.46
CA LEU A 166 6.96 -9.95 -20.73
C LEU A 166 7.05 -11.23 -19.89
N GLY A 167 6.64 -11.19 -18.62
CA GLY A 167 6.53 -12.39 -17.77
C GLY A 167 5.53 -13.42 -18.31
N ILE A 168 4.34 -12.97 -18.71
CA ILE A 168 3.30 -13.83 -19.30
C ILE A 168 3.78 -14.50 -20.60
N PHE A 169 4.61 -13.83 -21.41
CA PHE A 169 5.13 -14.39 -22.67
C PHE A 169 6.01 -15.63 -22.50
N TRP A 170 6.45 -15.96 -21.28
CA TRP A 170 7.13 -17.22 -20.99
C TRP A 170 6.17 -18.43 -21.00
N PHE A 171 4.84 -18.22 -21.00
CA PHE A 171 3.83 -19.28 -20.95
C PHE A 171 4.06 -20.44 -21.94
N PRO A 172 4.33 -20.22 -23.25
CA PRO A 172 4.49 -21.30 -24.21
C PRO A 172 5.71 -22.19 -23.96
N ALA A 173 6.76 -21.64 -23.34
CA ALA A 173 7.96 -22.37 -22.96
C ALA A 173 7.73 -23.16 -21.67
N LEU A 174 7.15 -22.53 -20.65
CA LEU A 174 6.94 -23.13 -19.34
C LEU A 174 5.94 -24.29 -19.35
N ARG A 175 4.93 -24.26 -20.23
CA ARG A 175 3.97 -25.37 -20.36
C ARG A 175 4.57 -26.68 -20.89
N GLN A 176 5.79 -26.64 -21.44
CA GLN A 176 6.48 -27.82 -21.95
C GLN A 176 7.22 -28.60 -20.85
N LEU A 177 7.25 -28.05 -19.62
CA LEU A 177 7.96 -28.63 -18.49
C LEU A 177 7.23 -29.86 -17.92
N GLY A 178 8.01 -30.88 -17.53
CA GLY A 178 7.48 -32.07 -16.87
C GLY A 178 6.94 -31.80 -15.46
N ARG A 179 6.19 -32.75 -14.88
CA ARG A 179 5.51 -32.60 -13.59
C ARG A 179 6.42 -32.12 -12.45
N ARG A 180 7.64 -32.66 -12.34
CA ARG A 180 8.59 -32.28 -11.28
C ARG A 180 9.10 -30.84 -11.44
N ALA A 181 9.45 -30.45 -12.67
CA ALA A 181 9.85 -29.08 -12.97
C ALA A 181 8.70 -28.09 -12.75
N MET A 182 7.46 -28.50 -13.03
CA MET A 182 6.27 -27.71 -12.75
C MET A 182 6.02 -27.52 -11.25
N THR A 183 6.16 -28.56 -10.43
CA THR A 183 6.07 -28.44 -8.97
C THR A 183 7.16 -27.53 -8.41
N PHE A 184 8.39 -27.66 -8.93
CA PHE A 184 9.49 -26.75 -8.58
C PHE A 184 9.16 -25.31 -8.95
N LEU A 185 8.65 -25.07 -10.16
CA LEU A 185 8.31 -23.72 -10.63
C LEU A 185 7.20 -23.09 -9.79
N MET A 186 6.11 -23.81 -9.48
CA MET A 186 5.06 -23.30 -8.59
C MET A 186 5.59 -22.97 -7.19
N ALA A 187 6.49 -23.81 -6.66
CA ALA A 187 7.13 -23.56 -5.37
C ALA A 187 8.08 -22.36 -5.42
N ALA A 188 8.83 -22.19 -6.51
CA ALA A 188 9.65 -21.01 -6.75
C ALA A 188 8.81 -19.74 -6.88
N THR A 189 7.68 -19.79 -7.57
CA THR A 189 6.71 -18.70 -7.59
C THR A 189 6.18 -18.37 -6.20
N ALA A 190 5.82 -19.38 -5.39
CA ALA A 190 5.39 -19.14 -4.02
C ALA A 190 6.48 -18.45 -3.18
N GLY A 191 7.74 -18.90 -3.30
CA GLY A 191 8.87 -18.25 -2.64
C GLY A 191 9.12 -16.83 -3.12
N LEU A 192 8.98 -16.58 -4.42
CA LEU A 192 9.06 -15.25 -5.01
C LEU A 192 7.99 -14.32 -4.42
N LEU A 193 6.73 -14.77 -4.39
CA LEU A 193 5.62 -14.00 -3.83
C LEU A 193 5.75 -13.81 -2.32
N VAL A 194 6.35 -14.75 -1.57
CA VAL A 194 6.67 -14.56 -0.15
C VAL A 194 7.66 -13.41 0.03
N PHE A 195 8.74 -13.39 -0.74
CA PHE A 195 9.71 -12.30 -0.69
C PHE A 195 9.05 -10.96 -1.05
N LEU A 196 8.28 -10.94 -2.14
CA LEU A 196 7.54 -9.76 -2.59
C LEU A 196 6.58 -9.24 -1.51
N GLY A 197 5.80 -10.11 -0.87
CA GLY A 197 4.87 -9.71 0.18
C GLY A 197 5.57 -9.15 1.42
N LEU A 198 6.78 -9.63 1.74
CA LEU A 198 7.61 -9.06 2.81
C LEU A 198 8.16 -7.69 2.43
N ASP A 199 8.60 -7.52 1.18
CA ASP A 199 9.11 -6.25 0.66
C ASP A 199 8.01 -5.19 0.63
N THR A 200 6.83 -5.53 0.10
CA THR A 200 5.64 -4.67 0.11
C THR A 200 5.25 -4.24 1.53
N LEU A 201 5.35 -5.16 2.50
CA LEU A 201 5.06 -4.86 3.90
C LEU A 201 6.11 -3.92 4.50
N ALA A 202 7.39 -4.11 4.16
CA ALA A 202 8.48 -3.23 4.58
C ALA A 202 8.30 -1.81 4.01
N GLU A 203 7.97 -1.68 2.72
CA GLU A 203 7.64 -0.40 2.10
C GLU A 203 6.43 0.26 2.78
N ALA A 204 5.37 -0.50 3.06
CA ALA A 204 4.20 0.04 3.76
C ALA A 204 4.56 0.58 5.16
N LEU A 205 5.47 -0.09 5.88
CA LEU A 205 5.98 0.36 7.18
C LEU A 205 6.82 1.63 7.05
N GLU A 206 7.61 1.76 5.99
CA GLU A 206 8.38 2.97 5.71
C GLU A 206 7.47 4.16 5.46
N PHE A 207 6.48 4.02 4.58
CA PHE A 207 5.49 5.08 4.31
C PHE A 207 4.60 5.39 5.53
N ALA A 208 4.38 4.42 6.43
CA ALA A 208 3.61 4.64 7.65
C ALA A 208 4.28 5.64 8.60
N ASN A 209 5.60 5.84 8.51
CA ASN A 209 6.30 6.87 9.28
C ASN A 209 5.99 8.29 8.78
N ALA A 210 5.61 8.44 7.51
CA ALA A 210 5.18 9.71 6.92
C ALA A 210 3.65 9.95 7.05
N VAL A 211 2.90 8.98 7.59
CA VAL A 211 1.47 9.17 7.88
C VAL A 211 1.32 9.89 9.23
N PRO A 212 0.53 10.96 9.31
CA PRO A 212 0.27 11.62 10.58
C PRO A 212 -0.20 10.63 11.65
N SER A 213 0.39 10.71 12.83
CA SER A 213 0.19 9.73 13.92
C SER A 213 -1.28 9.52 14.28
N SER A 214 -2.11 10.56 14.15
CA SER A 214 -3.57 10.53 14.35
C SER A 214 -4.30 9.52 13.46
N PHE A 215 -3.74 9.16 12.29
CA PHE A 215 -4.32 8.20 11.35
C PHE A 215 -3.84 6.76 11.57
N GLN A 216 -2.95 6.50 12.54
CA GLN A 216 -2.51 5.17 12.93
C GLN A 216 -2.02 4.32 11.74
N GLY A 217 -0.96 4.75 11.06
CA GLY A 217 -0.43 4.08 9.86
C GLY A 217 -0.23 2.57 10.00
N ILE A 218 0.30 2.10 11.14
CA ILE A 218 0.46 0.66 11.43
C ILE A 218 -0.90 -0.06 11.50
N GLY A 219 -1.91 0.58 12.10
CA GLY A 219 -3.27 0.05 12.14
C GLY A 219 -3.88 -0.07 10.74
N LEU A 220 -3.60 0.92 9.88
CA LEU A 220 -4.01 0.90 8.47
C LEU A 220 -3.38 -0.26 7.70
N ILE A 221 -2.10 -0.56 7.95
CA ILE A 221 -1.42 -1.74 7.38
C ILE A 221 -2.14 -3.02 7.80
N GLY A 222 -2.38 -3.17 9.11
CA GLY A 222 -3.05 -4.36 9.65
C GLY A 222 -4.44 -4.56 9.06
N ILE A 223 -5.24 -3.51 8.99
CA ILE A 223 -6.60 -3.55 8.41
C ILE A 223 -6.53 -3.86 6.91
N GLY A 224 -5.65 -3.20 6.16
CA GLY A 224 -5.52 -3.37 4.72
C GLY A 224 -5.05 -4.77 4.33
N ALA A 225 -4.01 -5.27 4.99
CA ALA A 225 -3.43 -6.59 4.69
C ALA A 225 -4.34 -7.73 5.14
N VAL A 226 -4.77 -7.74 6.41
CA VAL A 226 -5.62 -8.81 6.94
C VAL A 226 -7.01 -8.76 6.30
N GLY A 227 -7.57 -7.56 6.15
CA GLY A 227 -8.87 -7.36 5.52
C GLY A 227 -8.89 -7.88 4.08
N THR A 228 -7.87 -7.54 3.28
CA THR A 228 -7.77 -8.03 1.90
C THR A 228 -7.54 -9.53 1.84
N PHE A 229 -6.66 -10.08 2.68
CA PHE A 229 -6.44 -11.52 2.76
C PHE A 229 -7.75 -12.28 3.02
N LEU A 230 -8.49 -11.88 4.06
CA LEU A 230 -9.74 -12.54 4.45
C LEU A 230 -10.83 -12.36 3.41
N LEU A 231 -10.93 -11.18 2.79
CA LEU A 231 -11.89 -10.91 1.72
C LEU A 231 -11.63 -11.81 0.52
N LEU A 232 -10.37 -11.91 0.07
CA LEU A 232 -10.01 -12.74 -1.07
C LEU A 232 -10.13 -14.24 -0.76
N ASP A 233 -9.80 -14.70 0.45
CA ASP A 233 -10.02 -16.09 0.86
C ASP A 233 -11.53 -16.43 0.90
N ALA A 234 -12.38 -15.52 1.40
CA ALA A 234 -13.83 -15.70 1.39
C ALA A 234 -14.39 -15.78 -0.05
N ILE A 235 -13.93 -14.89 -0.94
CA ILE A 235 -14.31 -14.90 -2.37
C ILE A 235 -13.82 -16.20 -3.04
N SER A 236 -12.56 -16.57 -2.82
CA SER A 236 -11.94 -17.81 -3.34
C SER A 236 -12.76 -19.03 -2.93
N ASN A 237 -13.02 -19.21 -1.63
CA ASN A 237 -13.79 -20.33 -1.11
C ASN A 237 -15.24 -20.35 -1.63
N SER A 238 -15.87 -19.19 -1.83
CA SER A 238 -17.22 -19.11 -2.38
C SER A 238 -17.28 -19.56 -3.86
N GLN A 239 -16.31 -19.14 -4.69
CA GLN A 239 -16.22 -19.57 -6.09
C GLN A 239 -15.83 -21.03 -6.23
N VAL A 240 -14.89 -21.52 -5.40
CA VAL A 240 -14.46 -22.93 -5.37
C VAL A 240 -15.63 -23.87 -5.09
N ASN A 241 -16.54 -23.48 -4.20
CA ASN A 241 -17.72 -24.28 -3.89
C ASN A 241 -18.82 -24.21 -4.98
N ALA A 242 -18.80 -23.17 -5.81
CA ALA A 242 -19.76 -22.99 -6.92
C ALA A 242 -19.30 -23.67 -8.22
N SER A 243 -17.98 -23.73 -8.47
CA SER A 243 -17.39 -24.31 -9.68
C SER A 243 -16.92 -25.74 -9.45
N GLY A 244 -17.57 -26.71 -10.10
CA GLY A 244 -17.17 -28.13 -10.04
C GLY A 244 -15.94 -28.50 -10.90
N ASP A 245 -15.43 -27.58 -11.74
CA ASP A 245 -14.32 -27.82 -12.66
C ASP A 245 -12.97 -27.29 -12.11
N GLU A 246 -11.97 -28.17 -12.09
CA GLU A 246 -10.63 -27.85 -11.58
C GLU A 246 -9.87 -26.86 -12.48
N SER A 247 -10.15 -26.85 -13.79
CA SER A 247 -9.58 -25.86 -14.72
C SER A 247 -10.10 -24.46 -14.41
N GLN A 248 -11.41 -24.32 -14.17
CA GLN A 248 -12.00 -23.04 -13.76
C GLN A 248 -11.41 -22.56 -12.44
N ARG A 249 -11.20 -23.46 -11.47
CA ARG A 249 -10.57 -23.11 -10.20
C ARG A 249 -9.16 -22.52 -10.36
N ARG A 250 -8.32 -23.16 -11.18
CA ARG A 250 -6.95 -22.65 -11.46
C ARG A 250 -6.98 -21.29 -12.14
N LEU A 251 -7.94 -21.08 -13.04
CA LEU A 251 -8.15 -19.79 -13.68
C LEU A 251 -8.62 -18.70 -12.70
N SER A 252 -9.57 -19.01 -11.81
CA SER A 252 -10.00 -18.10 -10.74
C SER A 252 -8.82 -17.70 -9.86
N VAL A 253 -7.97 -18.67 -9.47
CA VAL A 253 -6.74 -18.37 -8.71
C VAL A 253 -5.87 -17.41 -9.51
N ALA A 254 -5.56 -17.68 -10.78
CA ALA A 254 -4.75 -16.79 -11.62
C ALA A 254 -5.31 -15.35 -11.74
N PHE A 255 -6.64 -15.19 -11.80
CA PHE A 255 -7.26 -13.86 -11.75
C PHE A 255 -7.11 -13.17 -10.39
N ILE A 256 -7.25 -13.91 -9.28
CA ILE A 256 -6.99 -13.38 -7.94
C ILE A 256 -5.51 -12.94 -7.82
N ILE A 257 -4.58 -13.73 -8.38
CA ILE A 257 -3.16 -13.35 -8.47
C ILE A 257 -2.99 -12.04 -9.24
N ALA A 258 -3.58 -11.96 -10.44
CA ALA A 258 -3.52 -10.75 -11.26
C ALA A 258 -4.09 -9.52 -10.54
N VAL A 259 -5.21 -9.65 -9.82
CA VAL A 259 -5.80 -8.56 -9.03
C VAL A 259 -4.89 -8.16 -7.87
N GLY A 260 -4.32 -9.13 -7.14
CA GLY A 260 -3.43 -8.85 -6.02
C GLY A 260 -2.16 -8.12 -6.45
N ILE A 261 -1.54 -8.60 -7.53
CA ILE A 261 -0.41 -7.93 -8.20
C ILE A 261 -0.83 -6.54 -8.70
N GLY A 262 -2.03 -6.40 -9.26
CA GLY A 262 -2.57 -5.11 -9.67
C GLY A 262 -2.60 -4.10 -8.52
N PHE A 263 -3.05 -4.51 -7.33
CA PHE A 263 -3.03 -3.62 -6.16
C PHE A 263 -1.61 -3.30 -5.67
N HIS A 264 -0.67 -4.23 -5.79
CA HIS A 264 0.74 -3.97 -5.50
C HIS A 264 1.33 -2.94 -6.48
N ASN A 265 1.13 -3.15 -7.78
CA ASN A 265 1.61 -2.26 -8.85
C ASN A 265 0.97 -0.87 -8.80
N LEU A 266 -0.24 -0.74 -8.26
CA LEU A 266 -0.85 0.55 -7.93
C LEU A 266 0.02 1.32 -6.91
N GLY A 267 0.53 0.64 -5.88
CA GLY A 267 1.45 1.20 -4.89
C GLY A 267 2.79 1.62 -5.49
N GLU A 268 3.40 0.76 -6.31
CA GLU A 268 4.65 1.08 -7.02
C GLU A 268 4.50 2.32 -7.91
N GLY A 269 3.41 2.38 -8.69
CA GLY A 269 3.08 3.54 -9.49
C GLY A 269 2.95 4.81 -8.64
N LEU A 270 2.30 4.71 -7.48
CA LEU A 270 2.13 5.84 -6.56
C LEU A 270 3.48 6.31 -5.99
N ALA A 271 4.37 5.40 -5.62
CA ALA A 271 5.72 5.73 -5.16
C ALA A 271 6.54 6.44 -6.26
N ILE A 272 6.52 5.93 -7.49
CA ILE A 272 7.22 6.58 -8.61
C ILE A 272 6.62 7.95 -8.90
N GLY A 273 5.29 8.06 -9.01
CA GLY A 273 4.62 9.33 -9.24
C GLY A 273 4.98 10.37 -8.19
N ALA A 274 5.00 9.98 -6.91
CA ALA A 274 5.39 10.85 -5.81
C ALA A 274 6.87 11.27 -5.89
N ALA A 275 7.79 10.35 -6.18
CA ALA A 275 9.22 10.66 -6.34
C ALA A 275 9.47 11.69 -7.46
N TYR A 276 8.78 11.57 -8.60
CA TYR A 276 8.85 12.55 -9.67
C TYR A 276 8.21 13.90 -9.29
N ASN A 277 7.17 13.91 -8.45
CA ASN A 277 6.55 15.15 -7.96
C ASN A 277 7.50 15.94 -7.04
N VAL A 278 8.32 15.23 -6.26
CA VAL A 278 9.29 15.80 -5.32
C VAL A 278 10.68 16.00 -5.96
N GLY A 279 10.82 15.73 -7.27
CA GLY A 279 12.04 16.03 -8.04
C GLY A 279 13.19 15.07 -7.78
N GLU A 280 12.93 13.97 -7.09
CA GLU A 280 13.87 12.89 -6.79
C GLU A 280 14.05 11.99 -8.02
N ILE A 281 14.60 12.54 -9.11
CA ILE A 281 14.72 11.85 -10.41
C ILE A 281 15.61 10.61 -10.32
N ALA A 282 16.70 10.69 -9.54
CA ALA A 282 17.61 9.57 -9.34
C ALA A 282 16.91 8.40 -8.63
N LEU A 283 16.18 8.69 -7.55
CA LEU A 283 15.35 7.72 -6.84
C LEU A 283 14.25 7.15 -7.75
N GLY A 284 13.54 8.01 -8.48
CA GLY A 284 12.50 7.59 -9.42
C GLY A 284 13.04 6.65 -10.50
N THR A 285 14.21 6.94 -11.07
CA THR A 285 14.85 6.08 -12.09
C THR A 285 15.27 4.74 -11.52
N PHE A 286 15.86 4.75 -10.32
CA PHE A 286 16.23 3.54 -9.59
C PHE A 286 15.02 2.63 -9.32
N LEU A 287 13.94 3.21 -8.78
CA LEU A 287 12.68 2.51 -8.52
C LEU A 287 12.09 1.91 -9.80
N VAL A 288 12.08 2.67 -10.90
CA VAL A 288 11.58 2.20 -12.20
C VAL A 288 12.33 0.94 -12.67
N VAL A 289 13.66 0.92 -12.59
CA VAL A 289 14.45 -0.26 -13.00
C VAL A 289 14.20 -1.45 -12.06
N GLY A 290 14.15 -1.20 -10.75
CA GLY A 290 13.74 -2.15 -9.71
C GLY A 290 12.45 -2.88 -10.06
N PHE A 291 11.39 -2.08 -10.17
CA PHE A 291 10.04 -2.56 -10.40
C PHE A 291 9.86 -3.21 -11.77
N ILE A 292 10.56 -2.75 -12.82
CA ILE A 292 10.54 -3.44 -14.13
C ILE A 292 10.98 -4.90 -13.97
N ILE A 293 12.08 -5.16 -13.27
CA ILE A 293 12.58 -6.53 -13.13
C ILE A 293 11.62 -7.37 -12.26
N GLN A 294 11.13 -6.79 -11.17
CA GLN A 294 10.12 -7.41 -10.29
C GLN A 294 8.87 -7.81 -11.07
N ASN A 295 8.31 -6.90 -11.86
CA ASN A 295 7.04 -7.07 -12.57
C ASN A 295 7.12 -8.10 -13.72
N ILE A 296 8.32 -8.35 -14.27
CA ILE A 296 8.53 -9.52 -15.14
C ILE A 296 8.27 -10.82 -14.36
N THR A 297 8.77 -10.90 -13.13
CA THR A 297 8.60 -12.09 -12.31
C THR A 297 7.19 -12.25 -11.75
N GLU A 298 6.47 -11.16 -11.57
CA GLU A 298 5.05 -11.17 -11.24
C GLU A 298 4.19 -11.75 -12.37
N GLY A 299 4.49 -11.42 -13.62
CA GLY A 299 3.83 -12.00 -14.79
C GLY A 299 3.96 -13.52 -14.85
N LEU A 300 5.10 -14.07 -14.42
CA LEU A 300 5.30 -15.52 -14.23
C LEU A 300 4.39 -16.06 -13.11
N GLY A 301 4.22 -15.29 -12.03
CA GLY A 301 3.34 -15.62 -10.92
C GLY A 301 1.86 -15.73 -11.33
N ILE A 302 1.38 -14.81 -12.16
CA ILE A 302 0.01 -14.81 -12.70
C ILE A 302 -0.28 -16.10 -13.48
N ILE A 303 0.63 -16.53 -14.34
CA ILE A 303 0.40 -17.69 -15.22
C ILE A 303 0.63 -19.03 -14.55
N ALA A 304 1.37 -19.07 -13.43
CA ALA A 304 1.78 -20.31 -12.77
C ALA A 304 0.61 -21.28 -12.48
N PRO A 305 -0.55 -20.84 -11.96
CA PRO A 305 -1.68 -21.73 -11.70
C PRO A 305 -2.27 -22.36 -12.98
N VAL A 306 -2.19 -21.67 -14.12
CA VAL A 306 -2.87 -22.08 -15.38
C VAL A 306 -1.92 -22.70 -16.42
N LEU A 307 -0.66 -22.97 -16.06
CA LEU A 307 0.34 -23.56 -16.97
C LEU A 307 -0.04 -24.94 -17.52
N ARG A 308 -0.87 -25.70 -16.81
CA ARG A 308 -1.40 -27.00 -17.29
C ARG A 308 -2.67 -26.87 -18.11
N ASP A 309 -3.25 -25.67 -18.16
CA ASP A 309 -4.48 -25.37 -18.88
C ASP A 309 -4.18 -24.73 -20.24
N ARG A 310 -5.22 -24.48 -21.03
CA ARG A 310 -5.11 -23.76 -22.31
C ARG A 310 -5.98 -22.50 -22.26
N PRO A 311 -5.62 -21.51 -21.41
CA PRO A 311 -6.33 -20.24 -21.39
C PRO A 311 -6.25 -19.57 -22.77
N GLY A 312 -7.32 -18.88 -23.15
CA GLY A 312 -7.33 -18.09 -24.38
C GLY A 312 -6.35 -16.93 -24.29
N ILE A 313 -5.86 -16.46 -25.44
CA ILE A 313 -4.96 -15.29 -25.52
C ILE A 313 -5.63 -14.06 -24.90
N SER A 314 -6.95 -13.90 -25.10
CA SER A 314 -7.73 -12.82 -24.48
C SER A 314 -7.71 -12.90 -22.95
N THR A 315 -7.78 -14.10 -22.38
CA THR A 315 -7.71 -14.32 -20.93
C THR A 315 -6.34 -13.94 -20.39
N LEU A 316 -5.26 -14.37 -21.05
CA LEU A 316 -3.89 -13.96 -20.69
C LEU A 316 -3.72 -12.44 -20.79
N ALA A 317 -4.28 -11.81 -21.84
CA ALA A 317 -4.25 -10.37 -22.01
C ALA A 317 -4.97 -9.62 -20.89
N TRP A 318 -6.15 -10.09 -20.48
CA TRP A 318 -6.87 -9.48 -19.36
C TRP A 318 -6.12 -9.63 -18.05
N MET A 319 -5.55 -10.79 -17.76
CA MET A 319 -4.75 -10.97 -16.54
C MET A 319 -3.52 -10.05 -16.54
N GLY A 320 -2.84 -9.88 -17.68
CA GLY A 320 -1.71 -8.95 -17.81
C GLY A 320 -2.12 -7.49 -17.60
N LEU A 321 -3.25 -7.07 -18.16
CA LEU A 321 -3.79 -5.71 -17.96
C LEU A 321 -4.26 -5.47 -16.53
N ILE A 322 -4.87 -6.46 -15.88
CA ILE A 322 -5.30 -6.36 -14.47
C ILE A 322 -4.08 -6.28 -13.55
N GLY A 323 -3.03 -7.06 -13.82
CA GLY A 323 -1.79 -7.03 -13.04
C GLY A 323 -0.95 -5.77 -13.25
N GLY A 324 -0.74 -5.34 -14.49
CA GLY A 324 0.17 -4.23 -14.80
C GLY A 324 -0.51 -2.86 -14.96
N GLY A 325 -1.78 -2.82 -15.36
CA GLY A 325 -2.51 -1.59 -15.65
C GLY A 325 -2.66 -0.63 -14.46
N PRO A 326 -2.91 -1.11 -13.23
CA PRO A 326 -3.03 -0.23 -12.07
C PRO A 326 -1.80 0.63 -11.77
N ALA A 327 -0.60 0.25 -12.22
CA ALA A 327 0.60 1.11 -12.11
C ALA A 327 0.42 2.49 -12.76
N ILE A 328 -0.38 2.57 -13.82
CA ILE A 328 -0.74 3.83 -14.48
C ILE A 328 -1.55 4.72 -13.54
N LEU A 329 -2.56 4.13 -12.90
CA LEU A 329 -3.41 4.84 -11.93
C LEU A 329 -2.57 5.28 -10.72
N GLY A 330 -1.66 4.42 -10.28
CA GLY A 330 -0.71 4.71 -9.22
C GLY A 330 0.12 5.94 -9.57
N ALA A 331 0.75 5.93 -10.74
CA ALA A 331 1.59 7.04 -11.22
C ALA A 331 0.82 8.36 -11.32
N TRP A 332 -0.45 8.33 -11.74
CA TRP A 332 -1.31 9.52 -11.73
C TRP A 332 -1.59 10.00 -10.31
N ILE A 333 -1.99 9.10 -9.40
CA ILE A 333 -2.31 9.45 -8.01
C ILE A 333 -1.07 10.01 -7.32
N GLY A 334 0.06 9.31 -7.39
CA GLY A 334 1.32 9.75 -6.80
C GLY A 334 1.84 11.05 -7.40
N GLY A 335 1.71 11.20 -8.72
CA GLY A 335 2.20 12.37 -9.45
C GLY A 335 1.41 13.65 -9.21
N TYR A 336 0.09 13.54 -8.94
CA TYR A 336 -0.78 14.71 -8.77
C TYR A 336 -1.20 14.96 -7.32
N ALA A 337 -1.33 13.90 -6.54
CA ALA A 337 -1.82 13.92 -5.17
C ALA A 337 -1.01 12.95 -4.29
N PRO A 338 0.30 13.18 -4.11
CA PRO A 338 1.13 12.34 -3.25
C PRO A 338 0.51 12.30 -1.85
N SER A 339 0.27 11.09 -1.35
CA SER A 339 -0.37 10.87 -0.05
C SER A 339 0.24 9.63 0.62
N PRO A 340 0.99 9.79 1.72
CA PRO A 340 1.51 8.67 2.50
C PRO A 340 0.39 7.73 2.95
N PHE A 341 -0.79 8.27 3.30
CA PHE A 341 -1.94 7.46 3.70
C PHE A 341 -2.40 6.52 2.59
N LEU A 342 -2.52 7.01 1.35
CA LEU A 342 -2.91 6.18 0.22
C LEU A 342 -1.82 5.17 -0.14
N ALA A 343 -0.54 5.57 -0.05
CA ALA A 343 0.59 4.65 -0.24
C ALA A 343 0.48 3.45 0.72
N VAL A 344 0.37 3.72 2.02
CA VAL A 344 0.24 2.69 3.06
C VAL A 344 -0.97 1.81 2.81
N LEU A 345 -2.14 2.40 2.52
CA LEU A 345 -3.37 1.64 2.30
C LEU A 345 -3.24 0.70 1.10
N PHE A 346 -2.75 1.17 -0.05
CA PHE A 346 -2.67 0.36 -1.25
C PHE A 346 -1.56 -0.70 -1.17
N LEU A 347 -0.40 -0.38 -0.60
CA LEU A 347 0.64 -1.37 -0.34
C LEU A 347 0.15 -2.45 0.62
N ALA A 348 -0.56 -2.08 1.69
CA ALA A 348 -1.14 -3.05 2.62
C ALA A 348 -2.18 -3.97 1.95
N ILE A 349 -3.05 -3.41 1.09
CA ILE A 349 -3.98 -4.20 0.27
C ILE A 349 -3.21 -5.17 -0.64
N GLY A 350 -2.18 -4.68 -1.34
CA GLY A 350 -1.30 -5.50 -2.19
C GLY A 350 -0.64 -6.65 -1.42
N ALA A 351 -0.02 -6.36 -0.26
CA ALA A 351 0.60 -7.35 0.60
C ALA A 351 -0.40 -8.42 1.06
N GLY A 352 -1.58 -8.01 1.51
CA GLY A 352 -2.67 -8.92 1.89
C GLY A 352 -3.10 -9.85 0.76
N ALA A 353 -3.18 -9.32 -0.46
CA ALA A 353 -3.50 -10.10 -1.64
C ALA A 353 -2.39 -11.09 -2.02
N ILE A 354 -1.12 -10.66 -2.00
CA ILE A 354 0.04 -11.52 -2.26
C ILE A 354 0.07 -12.70 -1.27
N PHE A 355 -0.10 -12.45 0.03
CA PHE A 355 -0.11 -13.52 1.03
C PHE A 355 -1.29 -14.49 0.82
N GLN A 356 -2.44 -14.00 0.39
CA GLN A 356 -3.58 -14.88 0.07
C GLN A 356 -3.29 -15.77 -1.13
N VAL A 357 -2.61 -15.23 -2.14
CA VAL A 357 -2.17 -16.00 -3.30
C VAL A 357 -1.15 -17.08 -2.91
N VAL A 358 -0.14 -16.73 -2.10
CA VAL A 358 0.83 -17.69 -1.57
C VAL A 358 0.11 -18.84 -0.87
N TYR A 359 -0.91 -18.51 -0.06
CA TYR A 359 -1.74 -19.50 0.62
C TYR A 359 -2.47 -20.43 -0.36
N GLU A 360 -3.05 -19.92 -1.44
CA GLU A 360 -3.69 -20.74 -2.47
C GLU A 360 -2.71 -21.62 -3.25
N ILE A 361 -1.54 -21.09 -3.64
CA ILE A 361 -0.50 -21.89 -4.30
C ILE A 361 -0.01 -23.00 -3.35
N ALA A 362 0.17 -22.71 -2.07
CA ALA A 362 0.54 -23.71 -1.07
C ALA A 362 -0.49 -24.84 -0.98
N LYS A 363 -1.80 -24.52 -0.96
CA LYS A 363 -2.88 -25.54 -1.03
C LYS A 363 -2.79 -26.39 -2.29
N LEU A 364 -2.50 -25.77 -3.45
CA LEU A 364 -2.34 -26.48 -4.73
C LEU A 364 -1.16 -27.46 -4.71
N ILE A 365 0.00 -27.00 -4.25
CA ILE A 365 1.21 -27.84 -4.13
C ILE A 365 0.97 -29.00 -3.15
N GLN A 366 0.34 -28.73 -2.00
CA GLN A 366 0.03 -29.75 -1.01
C GLN A 366 -0.89 -30.84 -1.56
N LYS A 367 -1.89 -30.46 -2.38
CA LYS A 367 -2.78 -31.42 -3.06
C LYS A 367 -2.00 -32.29 -4.08
N ASP A 368 -1.06 -31.69 -4.81
CA ASP A 368 -0.33 -32.36 -5.90
C ASP A 368 0.77 -33.32 -5.43
N THR A 369 1.28 -33.16 -4.20
CA THR A 369 2.52 -33.83 -3.74
C THR A 369 2.33 -34.99 -2.75
N GLN A 370 1.08 -35.42 -2.51
CA GLN A 370 0.72 -36.41 -1.47
C GLN A 370 1.18 -36.00 -0.06
N ARG A 371 0.74 -36.69 1.00
CA ARG A 371 1.05 -36.35 2.41
C ARG A 371 2.52 -36.61 2.80
N GLU A 372 3.48 -36.43 1.91
CA GLU A 372 4.90 -36.40 2.25
C GLU A 372 5.23 -35.06 2.92
N ALA A 373 5.95 -35.11 4.03
CA ALA A 373 6.40 -33.90 4.72
C ALA A 373 7.44 -33.17 3.85
N MET A 374 7.04 -32.02 3.31
CA MET A 374 7.84 -31.03 2.56
C MET A 374 8.91 -31.62 1.60
N PRO A 375 8.50 -32.08 0.41
CA PRO A 375 9.38 -32.60 -0.61
C PRO A 375 10.53 -31.64 -0.94
N MET A 376 11.75 -32.15 -1.13
CA MET A 376 12.94 -31.34 -1.41
C MET A 376 12.76 -30.41 -2.63
N THR A 377 11.94 -30.83 -3.61
CA THR A 377 11.58 -30.02 -4.79
C THR A 377 10.80 -28.75 -4.41
N VAL A 378 9.93 -28.81 -3.41
CA VAL A 378 9.15 -27.67 -2.93
C VAL A 378 10.06 -26.73 -2.14
N PHE A 379 10.85 -27.29 -1.21
CA PHE A 379 11.81 -26.50 -0.43
C PHE A 379 12.82 -25.77 -1.31
N SER A 380 13.45 -26.48 -2.25
CA SER A 380 14.41 -25.87 -3.18
C SER A 380 13.75 -24.85 -4.09
N GLY A 381 12.52 -25.10 -4.53
CA GLY A 381 11.71 -24.13 -5.27
C GLY A 381 11.54 -22.85 -4.49
N VAL A 382 10.93 -22.91 -3.30
CA VAL A 382 10.66 -21.73 -2.45
C VAL A 382 11.95 -20.93 -2.19
N LEU A 383 13.03 -21.59 -1.78
CA LEU A 383 14.30 -20.89 -1.55
C LEU A 383 14.87 -20.29 -2.82
N THR A 384 14.78 -20.97 -3.97
CA THR A 384 15.25 -20.42 -5.24
C THR A 384 14.46 -19.17 -5.61
N GLY A 385 13.13 -19.19 -5.43
CA GLY A 385 12.28 -18.02 -5.66
C GLY A 385 12.67 -16.82 -4.79
N MET A 386 12.86 -17.04 -3.49
CA MET A 386 13.30 -15.99 -2.57
C MET A 386 14.70 -15.48 -2.90
N LEU A 387 15.65 -16.38 -3.21
CA LEU A 387 17.02 -16.03 -3.58
C LEU A 387 17.08 -15.24 -4.88
N LEU A 388 16.24 -15.57 -5.87
CA LEU A 388 16.19 -14.84 -7.13
C LEU A 388 15.84 -13.36 -6.93
N LEU A 389 14.79 -13.05 -6.15
CA LEU A 389 14.45 -11.67 -5.84
C LEU A 389 15.48 -11.00 -4.92
N TRP A 390 16.04 -11.72 -3.95
CA TRP A 390 17.10 -11.16 -3.11
C TRP A 390 18.35 -10.77 -3.91
N VAL A 391 18.82 -11.64 -4.82
CA VAL A 391 19.93 -11.32 -5.74
C VAL A 391 19.57 -10.17 -6.66
N THR A 392 18.34 -10.14 -7.16
CA THR A 392 17.84 -9.04 -7.99
C THR A 392 17.92 -7.72 -7.23
N GLY A 393 17.41 -7.67 -6.00
CA GLY A 393 17.49 -6.49 -5.13
C GLY A 393 18.93 -6.06 -4.84
N LEU A 394 19.86 -7.00 -4.65
CA LEU A 394 21.29 -6.71 -4.47
C LEU A 394 21.99 -6.15 -5.72
N MET A 395 21.53 -6.50 -6.91
CA MET A 395 22.12 -6.00 -8.16
C MET A 395 21.63 -4.61 -8.52
N ILE A 396 20.46 -4.23 -7.99
CA ILE A 396 19.81 -2.96 -8.31
C ILE A 396 20.24 -1.89 -7.31
N LYS A 397 20.28 -2.21 -6.00
CA LYS A 397 20.86 -1.36 -4.92
C LYS A 397 22.37 -1.21 -5.07
#